data_AF-W1P2Z7-F1
#
_entry.id   AF-W1P2Z7-F1
#
_cell.length_a   1.000
_cell.length_b   1.000
_cell.length_c   1.000
_cell.angle_alpha   90.00
_cell.angle_beta   90.00
_cell.angle_gamma   90.00
#
_symmetry.space_group_name_H-M   'P 1'
#
loop_
_entity.id
_entity.type
_entity.pdbx_description
1 polymer ?
#
loop_
_entity_poly.entity_id
_entity_poly.type
_entity_poly.pdbx_seq_one_letter_code
_entity_poly.pdbx_strand_id
1 'polypeptide(L)'
;MDLNLAEMDQSVKRMLKLIEEEGDSFAKKAEMYYERRPLLVSHVEDFYRMYRSLAERYDHLTVELRKNMPSVLEESGDSPSPDSSSTHSRKSSRPRSKHRAAGFDVFLGSDKSTTDHSQRGSDSGSSSSDSDSSSSNSDSSNNKEFSENGSDGGLRRRILELEEELREVREKLRVAEEARFLGPMAGGGDSVESLRAIERARELEDSNGKLREEIERLGLEIERANEERERIRIKAQEEREELKARSRFEREEFEVRARVEREELEARSRAEREEVEERARLEREALEAKAQKGMEALEAKNQKEIQDLLAKASMERDAVEAKYQEERDGLVAKEQEERARRETKAQAEREEIEARARLERDALEAKTRQERETLLARTQIEKEEFEAMARAEREVLEAKAKEEREALGESVREADKHLHELHLDHARLMEVVQAGGARIVELEAKVMELREEKREAIRQLCFSLNHFRDGYHQLRQVLHGRPAGVSVV
;
A
#
# COMPACT_ATOMS: atom_id res chain seq x y z
N MET A 1 18.06 -25.89 31.24
CA MET A 1 16.89 -25.14 30.71
C MET A 1 15.90 -26.02 29.96
N ASP A 2 16.10 -27.33 29.95
CA ASP A 2 16.13 -28.10 28.70
C ASP A 2 14.77 -28.72 28.36
N LEU A 3 13.93 -28.88 29.39
CA LEU A 3 12.52 -29.27 29.29
C LEU A 3 11.73 -28.34 28.36
N ASN A 4 11.87 -27.00 28.51
CA ASN A 4 11.18 -26.04 27.65
C ASN A 4 11.61 -26.15 26.17
N LEU A 5 12.89 -26.48 25.92
CA LEU A 5 13.42 -26.61 24.56
C LEU A 5 12.84 -27.85 23.87
N ALA A 6 12.73 -28.96 24.61
CA ALA A 6 12.07 -30.18 24.15
C ALA A 6 10.56 -29.98 23.91
N GLU A 7 9.87 -29.21 24.75
CA GLU A 7 8.44 -28.89 24.57
C GLU A 7 8.18 -28.01 23.33
N MET A 8 9.04 -27.02 23.06
CA MET A 8 8.99 -26.22 21.83
C MET A 8 9.26 -27.06 20.58
N ASP A 9 10.27 -27.93 20.60
CA ASP A 9 10.57 -28.86 19.50
C ASP A 9 9.41 -29.85 19.24
N GLN A 10 8.79 -30.39 20.30
CA GLN A 10 7.56 -31.19 20.19
C GLN A 10 6.36 -30.39 19.67
N SER A 11 6.30 -29.07 19.88
CA SER A 11 5.26 -28.20 19.30
C SER A 11 5.50 -27.97 17.81
N VAL A 12 6.73 -27.70 17.38
CA VAL A 12 7.10 -27.61 15.95
C VAL A 12 6.78 -28.93 15.23
N LYS A 13 7.13 -30.07 15.82
CA LYS A 13 6.82 -31.41 15.28
C LYS A 13 5.33 -31.73 15.21
N ARG A 14 4.48 -31.07 16.01
CA ARG A 14 3.01 -31.15 15.89
C ARG A 14 2.48 -30.23 14.78
N MET A 15 3.03 -29.02 14.64
CA MET A 15 2.65 -28.09 13.58
C MET A 15 3.00 -28.63 12.19
N LEU A 16 4.17 -29.24 12.00
CA LEU A 16 4.59 -29.84 10.73
C LEU A 16 3.66 -30.98 10.29
N LYS A 17 3.26 -31.88 11.20
CA LYS A 17 2.34 -32.99 10.88
C LYS A 17 0.97 -32.54 10.35
N LEU A 18 0.45 -31.41 10.83
CA LEU A 18 -0.81 -30.84 10.31
C LEU A 18 -0.69 -30.36 8.85
N ILE A 19 0.54 -30.13 8.36
CA ILE A 19 0.86 -29.64 7.02
C ILE A 19 1.28 -30.79 6.10
N GLU A 20 2.02 -31.78 6.61
CA GLU A 20 2.63 -32.89 5.85
C GLU A 20 1.66 -34.02 5.43
N GLU A 21 0.60 -34.28 6.20
CA GLU A 21 -0.35 -35.36 5.89
C GLU A 21 -1.20 -35.06 4.64
N GLU A 22 -0.85 -35.66 3.50
CA GLU A 22 -1.53 -35.45 2.21
C GLU A 22 -2.94 -36.03 2.15
N GLY A 23 -3.81 -35.39 1.36
CA GLY A 23 -5.07 -35.94 0.88
C GLY A 23 -4.94 -36.34 -0.58
N ASP A 24 -5.28 -37.59 -0.91
CA ASP A 24 -5.06 -38.25 -2.21
C ASP A 24 -5.80 -37.62 -3.41
N SER A 25 -6.56 -36.55 -3.18
CA SER A 25 -7.31 -35.82 -4.19
C SER A 25 -7.49 -34.36 -3.75
N PHE A 26 -7.55 -33.44 -4.71
CA PHE A 26 -7.59 -31.99 -4.46
C PHE A 26 -8.77 -31.57 -3.56
N ALA A 27 -9.96 -32.16 -3.74
CA ALA A 27 -11.12 -31.87 -2.90
C ALA A 27 -10.86 -32.23 -1.42
N LYS A 28 -10.31 -33.43 -1.18
CA LYS A 28 -9.90 -33.91 0.15
C LYS A 28 -8.79 -33.03 0.75
N LYS A 29 -7.84 -32.55 -0.06
CA LYS A 29 -6.78 -31.61 0.39
C LYS A 29 -7.35 -30.24 0.78
N ALA A 30 -8.40 -29.76 0.12
CA ALA A 30 -9.11 -28.53 0.49
C ALA A 30 -9.96 -28.69 1.76
N GLU A 31 -10.68 -29.81 1.88
CA GLU A 31 -11.47 -30.18 3.07
C GLU A 31 -10.59 -30.25 4.33
N MET A 32 -9.53 -31.07 4.29
CA MET A 32 -8.55 -31.17 5.38
C MET A 32 -7.85 -29.85 5.71
N TYR A 33 -7.68 -28.94 4.74
CA TYR A 33 -7.12 -27.61 5.00
C TYR A 33 -8.05 -26.77 5.89
N TYR A 34 -9.36 -26.74 5.61
CA TYR A 34 -10.31 -25.99 6.43
C TYR A 34 -10.47 -26.56 7.84
N GLU A 35 -10.40 -27.89 8.01
CA GLU A 35 -10.43 -28.54 9.32
C GLU A 35 -9.14 -28.35 10.13
N ARG A 36 -7.96 -28.50 9.53
CA ARG A 36 -6.68 -28.41 10.24
C ARG A 36 -6.23 -26.97 10.50
N ARG A 37 -6.66 -25.99 9.71
CA ARG A 37 -6.28 -24.56 9.86
C ARG A 37 -6.50 -24.01 11.29
N PRO A 38 -7.66 -24.17 11.95
CA PRO A 38 -7.83 -23.69 13.33
C PRO A 38 -6.93 -24.41 14.35
N LEU A 39 -6.66 -25.72 14.17
CA LEU A 39 -5.73 -26.47 15.03
C LEU A 39 -4.29 -25.98 14.87
N LEU A 40 -3.87 -25.68 13.63
CA LEU A 40 -2.54 -25.14 13.33
C LEU A 40 -2.37 -23.73 13.92
N VAL A 41 -3.39 -22.87 13.83
CA VAL A 41 -3.38 -21.53 14.46
C VAL A 41 -3.21 -21.65 15.98
N SER A 42 -3.98 -22.53 16.63
CA SER A 42 -3.87 -22.78 18.08
C SER A 42 -2.44 -23.18 18.49
N HIS A 43 -1.81 -24.11 17.77
CA HIS A 43 -0.42 -24.51 18.06
C HIS A 43 0.62 -23.41 17.78
N VAL A 44 0.39 -22.51 16.82
CA VAL A 44 1.24 -21.33 16.59
C VAL A 44 1.11 -20.33 17.74
N GLU A 45 -0.10 -20.10 18.26
CA GLU A 45 -0.32 -19.24 19.42
C GLU A 45 0.32 -19.80 20.70
N ASP A 46 0.18 -21.11 20.95
CA ASP A 46 0.86 -21.80 22.05
C ASP A 46 2.39 -21.71 21.94
N PHE A 47 2.93 -21.94 20.74
CA PHE A 47 4.36 -21.81 20.46
C PHE A 47 4.87 -20.40 20.74
N TYR A 48 4.14 -19.37 20.29
CA TYR A 48 4.48 -17.97 20.56
C TYR A 48 4.44 -17.63 22.06
N ARG A 49 3.47 -18.17 22.82
CA ARG A 49 3.41 -18.02 24.29
C ARG A 49 4.62 -18.67 24.97
N MET A 50 5.01 -19.89 24.58
CA MET A 50 6.18 -20.58 25.13
C MET A 50 7.49 -19.84 24.80
N TYR A 51 7.68 -19.44 23.55
CA TYR A 51 8.83 -18.65 23.10
C TYR A 51 8.96 -17.34 23.90
N ARG A 52 7.85 -16.61 24.05
CA ARG A 52 7.82 -15.37 24.83
C ARG A 52 8.18 -15.60 26.30
N SER A 53 7.62 -16.62 26.94
CA SER A 53 7.97 -16.99 28.31
C SER A 53 9.44 -17.41 28.46
N LEU A 54 10.06 -18.01 27.44
CA LEU A 54 11.48 -18.33 27.44
C LEU A 54 12.35 -17.06 27.30
N ALA A 55 11.99 -16.14 26.40
CA ALA A 55 12.67 -14.85 26.24
C ALA A 55 12.58 -14.01 27.52
N GLU A 56 11.38 -13.88 28.11
CA GLU A 56 11.18 -13.17 29.38
C GLU A 56 12.03 -13.78 30.51
N ARG A 57 12.17 -15.12 30.59
CA ARG A 57 13.06 -15.78 31.57
C ARG A 57 14.55 -15.54 31.28
N TYR A 58 14.95 -15.42 30.02
CA TYR A 58 16.32 -15.06 29.65
C TYR A 58 16.63 -13.61 30.07
N ASP A 59 15.73 -12.66 29.80
CA ASP A 59 15.87 -11.27 30.23
C ASP A 59 15.99 -11.15 31.76
N HIS A 60 15.18 -11.89 32.53
CA HIS A 60 15.30 -11.92 33.99
C HIS A 60 16.68 -12.41 34.45
N LEU A 61 17.17 -13.53 33.89
CA LEU A 61 18.50 -14.07 34.20
C LEU A 61 19.64 -13.11 33.80
N THR A 62 19.56 -12.46 32.64
CA THR A 62 20.57 -11.48 32.20
C THR A 62 20.56 -10.22 33.07
N VAL A 63 19.37 -9.77 33.51
CA VAL A 63 19.21 -8.64 34.43
C VAL A 63 19.64 -8.99 35.86
N GLU A 64 19.49 -10.24 36.30
CA GLU A 64 20.00 -10.71 37.60
C GLU A 64 21.52 -10.91 37.59
N LEU A 65 22.09 -11.48 36.53
CA LEU A 65 23.53 -11.59 36.35
C LEU A 65 24.20 -10.20 36.39
N ARG A 66 23.58 -9.20 35.75
CA ARG A 66 24.04 -7.79 35.76
C ARG A 66 23.92 -7.10 37.12
N LYS A 67 23.06 -7.57 38.04
CA LYS A 67 22.98 -7.05 39.43
C LYS A 67 24.06 -7.64 40.34
N ASN A 68 24.68 -8.75 39.95
CA ASN A 68 25.62 -9.51 40.78
C ASN A 68 27.10 -9.22 40.45
N MET A 69 27.38 -8.30 39.52
CA MET A 69 28.73 -7.87 39.11
C MET A 69 28.97 -6.40 39.53
N PRO A 70 29.97 -6.10 40.39
CA PRO A 70 30.34 -4.74 40.75
C PRO A 70 31.42 -4.15 39.80
N SER A 71 31.22 -2.92 39.31
CA SER A 71 32.22 -2.12 38.58
C SER A 71 32.63 -0.86 39.37
N VAL A 72 33.83 -0.33 39.06
CA VAL A 72 34.53 0.76 39.78
C VAL A 72 35.41 1.54 38.77
N LEU A 73 35.56 2.87 38.96
CA LEU A 73 36.28 3.86 38.13
C LEU A 73 35.53 4.33 36.84
N GLU A 74 35.49 5.61 36.40
CA GLU A 74 36.10 6.93 36.77
C GLU A 74 37.52 7.18 36.21
N GLU A 75 37.87 8.08 35.27
CA GLU A 75 37.29 9.22 34.49
C GLU A 75 38.15 9.42 33.18
N SER A 76 37.99 10.33 32.20
CA SER A 76 36.90 11.09 31.52
C SER A 76 37.51 11.88 30.31
N GLY A 77 36.74 12.49 29.39
CA GLY A 77 37.27 13.29 28.26
C GLY A 77 36.25 14.15 27.47
N ASP A 78 36.45 15.47 27.41
CA ASP A 78 35.54 16.54 26.90
C ASP A 78 35.81 16.91 25.41
N SER A 79 34.96 17.58 24.60
CA SER A 79 34.46 18.99 24.67
C SER A 79 33.71 19.35 23.33
N PRO A 80 33.11 20.55 23.10
CA PRO A 80 32.08 21.30 23.86
C PRO A 80 30.92 21.94 23.01
N SER A 81 29.89 22.50 23.71
CA SER A 81 29.06 23.69 23.33
C SER A 81 28.00 23.63 22.19
N PRO A 82 26.98 24.53 22.14
CA PRO A 82 26.32 25.31 23.20
C PRO A 82 24.76 25.38 23.12
N ASP A 83 24.16 26.34 23.83
CA ASP A 83 22.81 26.94 23.74
C ASP A 83 21.55 26.19 24.25
N SER A 84 20.92 26.74 25.30
CA SER A 84 19.45 26.74 25.51
C SER A 84 18.98 27.59 26.71
N SER A 85 17.86 28.31 26.53
CA SER A 85 16.95 28.73 27.61
C SER A 85 15.50 28.63 27.09
N SER A 86 14.67 27.70 27.58
CA SER A 86 14.02 27.67 28.90
C SER A 86 12.91 28.72 29.06
N THR A 87 11.63 28.28 29.07
CA THR A 87 10.76 28.39 30.26
C THR A 87 9.44 27.59 30.11
N HIS A 88 9.20 26.67 31.06
CA HIS A 88 7.96 26.54 31.87
C HIS A 88 6.62 26.12 31.20
N SER A 89 5.72 25.31 31.81
CA SER A 89 5.76 24.58 33.11
C SER A 89 4.61 23.54 33.29
N ARG A 90 4.68 22.80 34.41
CA ARG A 90 3.58 22.27 35.26
C ARG A 90 2.87 20.94 34.93
N LYS A 91 3.02 20.01 35.89
CA LYS A 91 2.11 18.91 36.33
C LYS A 91 1.93 17.73 35.35
N SER A 92 1.81 16.47 35.78
CA SER A 92 2.08 15.75 37.05
C SER A 92 1.97 14.22 36.77
N SER A 93 2.36 13.23 37.59
CA SER A 93 2.65 13.16 39.04
C SER A 93 3.61 12.00 39.36
N ARG A 94 4.23 11.97 40.56
CA ARG A 94 4.80 10.77 41.22
C ARG A 94 4.58 10.86 42.74
N PRO A 95 4.46 9.73 43.44
CA PRO A 95 5.58 9.25 44.28
C PRO A 95 5.94 7.77 44.00
N ARG A 96 7.24 7.40 43.91
CA ARG A 96 8.06 6.69 44.94
C ARG A 96 7.60 5.23 45.20
N SER A 97 8.45 4.22 45.33
CA SER A 97 9.91 4.15 45.62
C SER A 97 10.77 3.98 44.35
N LYS A 98 12.04 4.42 44.18
CA LYS A 98 13.25 4.62 45.02
C LYS A 98 14.10 3.35 45.26
N HIS A 99 15.42 3.54 45.16
CA HIS A 99 16.55 2.59 45.12
C HIS A 99 16.76 1.92 43.74
N ARG A 100 17.97 1.92 43.15
CA ARG A 100 19.21 2.69 43.42
C ARG A 100 19.91 2.97 42.07
N ALA A 101 20.65 4.07 41.97
CA ALA A 101 21.26 4.55 40.73
C ALA A 101 22.50 3.75 40.30
N ALA A 102 22.81 3.85 38.99
CA ALA A 102 24.13 4.01 38.34
C ALA A 102 25.27 3.01 38.70
N GLY A 103 26.19 2.69 37.79
CA GLY A 103 26.51 3.32 36.51
C GLY A 103 27.89 3.96 36.57
N PHE A 104 28.92 3.15 36.33
CA PHE A 104 30.28 3.61 36.03
C PHE A 104 31.00 2.61 35.13
N ASP A 105 31.69 3.16 34.14
CA ASP A 105 32.57 2.49 33.17
C ASP A 105 33.57 3.53 32.63
N VAL A 106 34.73 3.67 33.27
CA VAL A 106 35.89 4.42 32.74
C VAL A 106 37.21 3.86 33.31
N PHE A 107 38.32 4.45 32.87
CA PHE A 107 39.74 4.14 33.11
C PHE A 107 40.33 2.94 32.34
N LEU A 108 41.08 3.33 31.29
CA LEU A 108 42.40 2.87 30.85
C LEU A 108 42.87 1.47 31.32
N GLY A 109 43.33 0.55 30.46
CA GLY A 109 43.80 0.68 29.08
C GLY A 109 45.33 0.74 28.99
N SER A 110 45.91 0.16 27.92
CA SER A 110 47.37 -0.03 27.70
C SER A 110 48.06 -1.02 28.67
N ASP A 111 49.05 -1.84 28.28
CA ASP A 111 49.62 -2.10 26.95
C ASP A 111 50.50 -3.38 26.95
N LYS A 112 50.90 -3.86 25.74
CA LYS A 112 52.14 -4.65 25.46
C LYS A 112 52.28 -6.06 26.11
N SER A 113 53.16 -6.96 25.63
CA SER A 113 53.65 -7.25 24.26
C SER A 113 54.33 -8.64 24.20
N THR A 114 54.22 -9.31 23.04
CA THR A 114 55.18 -10.27 22.41
C THR A 114 56.22 -11.08 23.24
N THR A 115 56.07 -12.42 23.16
CA THR A 115 57.13 -13.41 22.77
C THR A 115 58.30 -13.76 23.71
N ASP A 116 58.25 -15.00 24.24
CA ASP A 116 59.21 -16.14 24.12
C ASP A 116 60.77 -15.97 24.12
N HIS A 117 61.40 -17.07 24.53
CA HIS A 117 62.83 -17.47 24.49
C HIS A 117 63.73 -17.04 25.67
N SER A 118 64.83 -17.77 25.84
CA SER A 118 65.41 -18.07 27.17
C SER A 118 66.93 -17.89 27.24
N GLN A 119 67.46 -17.56 28.43
CA GLN A 119 68.65 -18.20 29.02
C GLN A 119 69.03 -17.71 30.45
N ARG A 120 69.13 -18.68 31.37
CA ARG A 120 70.28 -18.99 32.27
C ARG A 120 70.89 -17.90 33.20
N GLY A 121 70.89 -18.22 34.51
CA GLY A 121 71.72 -17.59 35.57
C GLY A 121 71.07 -17.72 36.96
N SER A 122 71.19 -18.86 37.66
CA SER A 122 72.28 -19.25 38.58
C SER A 122 72.20 -18.61 39.99
N ASP A 123 71.78 -19.43 40.95
CA ASP A 123 72.15 -19.48 42.37
C ASP A 123 71.90 -18.27 43.29
N SER A 124 70.87 -18.36 44.15
CA SER A 124 71.09 -18.55 45.60
C SER A 124 69.77 -18.61 46.39
N GLY A 125 69.78 -19.30 47.54
CA GLY A 125 68.81 -19.09 48.62
C GLY A 125 67.47 -19.84 48.53
N SER A 126 67.39 -21.02 49.12
CA SER A 126 66.17 -21.54 49.74
C SER A 126 66.53 -22.34 50.98
N SER A 127 65.81 -22.12 52.07
CA SER A 127 66.13 -22.67 53.39
C SER A 127 64.88 -23.26 54.04
N SER A 128 64.91 -24.57 54.26
CA SER A 128 64.12 -25.27 55.28
C SER A 128 64.65 -26.69 55.47
N SER A 129 64.46 -27.21 56.67
CA SER A 129 64.87 -28.54 57.17
C SER A 129 64.61 -29.73 56.23
N ASP A 130 65.42 -30.78 56.39
CA ASP A 130 64.89 -32.02 56.99
C ASP A 130 66.00 -32.77 57.76
N SER A 131 65.59 -33.75 58.58
CA SER A 131 66.37 -34.28 59.71
C SER A 131 67.15 -35.57 59.45
N ASP A 132 68.04 -35.88 60.40
CA ASP A 132 68.48 -37.21 60.86
C ASP A 132 68.93 -38.29 59.85
N SER A 133 70.21 -38.68 59.95
CA SER A 133 70.61 -40.01 60.45
C SER A 133 72.02 -40.40 59.96
N SER A 134 72.99 -40.45 60.87
CA SER A 134 74.38 -40.84 60.58
C SER A 134 74.65 -42.30 60.94
N SER A 135 75.27 -43.08 60.05
CA SER A 135 75.81 -44.40 60.40
C SER A 135 76.94 -44.87 59.48
N SER A 136 78.11 -45.17 60.08
CA SER A 136 79.12 -46.14 59.62
C SER A 136 79.91 -45.85 58.31
N ASN A 137 81.23 -46.01 58.21
CA ASN A 137 82.30 -46.39 59.18
C ASN A 137 83.68 -45.89 58.67
N SER A 138 84.62 -45.62 59.60
CA SER A 138 86.10 -45.75 59.49
C SER A 138 86.90 -45.06 58.35
N ASP A 139 88.15 -44.62 58.54
CA ASP A 139 89.08 -44.79 59.68
C ASP A 139 90.13 -43.64 59.83
N SER A 140 90.65 -43.49 61.06
CA SER A 140 91.93 -42.89 61.57
C SER A 140 92.73 -41.83 60.74
N SER A 141 93.33 -40.77 61.30
CA SER A 141 94.00 -40.65 62.62
C SER A 141 94.18 -39.19 63.15
N ASN A 142 94.16 -39.03 64.49
CA ASN A 142 94.91 -38.07 65.34
C ASN A 142 94.79 -36.52 65.23
N ASN A 143 94.18 -35.94 66.29
CA ASN A 143 94.74 -34.95 67.26
C ASN A 143 95.07 -33.50 66.83
N LYS A 144 94.88 -32.42 67.61
CA LYS A 144 94.34 -32.08 68.98
C LYS A 144 94.24 -30.51 69.07
N GLU A 145 93.64 -29.79 70.03
CA GLU A 145 92.54 -29.99 71.02
C GLU A 145 92.35 -28.74 71.93
N PHE A 146 91.17 -28.10 71.88
CA PHE A 146 90.60 -27.08 72.82
C PHE A 146 91.39 -25.74 73.03
N SER A 147 90.81 -24.55 73.27
CA SER A 147 89.49 -24.04 73.73
C SER A 147 89.31 -23.84 75.25
N GLU A 148 89.17 -22.58 75.69
CA GLU A 148 88.91 -22.20 77.09
C GLU A 148 88.25 -20.79 77.17
N ASN A 149 87.22 -20.62 78.03
CA ASN A 149 87.06 -19.45 78.91
C ASN A 149 85.97 -19.70 79.98
N GLY A 150 86.21 -19.32 81.25
CA GLY A 150 85.17 -19.41 82.29
C GLY A 150 85.65 -19.30 83.75
N SER A 151 85.51 -18.13 84.35
CA SER A 151 85.45 -17.87 85.81
C SER A 151 86.66 -18.17 86.72
N ASP A 152 87.77 -18.75 86.26
CA ASP A 152 88.96 -19.00 87.14
C ASP A 152 90.07 -17.93 86.97
N GLY A 153 90.16 -17.30 85.79
CA GLY A 153 91.25 -16.40 85.41
C GLY A 153 91.45 -15.13 86.27
N GLY A 154 90.50 -14.75 87.12
CA GLY A 154 90.64 -13.64 88.07
C GLY A 154 91.46 -14.03 89.30
N LEU A 155 91.08 -15.13 89.95
CA LEU A 155 91.82 -15.67 91.08
C LEU A 155 93.17 -16.24 90.63
N ARG A 156 93.25 -16.91 89.47
CA ARG A 156 94.54 -17.33 88.88
C ARG A 156 95.48 -16.15 88.62
N ARG A 157 95.00 -14.97 88.21
CA ARG A 157 95.87 -13.80 88.07
C ARG A 157 96.42 -13.34 89.41
N ARG A 158 95.60 -13.19 90.45
CA ARG A 158 96.12 -12.77 91.77
C ARG A 158 96.97 -13.85 92.45
N ILE A 159 96.72 -15.13 92.17
CA ILE A 159 97.59 -16.25 92.57
C ILE A 159 98.92 -16.18 91.82
N LEU A 160 98.93 -15.98 90.50
CA LEU A 160 100.16 -15.81 89.72
C LEU A 160 100.97 -14.59 90.17
N GLU A 161 100.32 -13.45 90.40
CA GLU A 161 100.96 -12.24 90.97
C GLU A 161 101.57 -12.55 92.34
N LEU A 162 100.82 -13.17 93.27
CA LEU A 162 101.33 -13.52 94.60
C LEU A 162 102.38 -14.64 94.58
N GLU A 163 102.32 -15.57 93.63
CA GLU A 163 103.33 -16.59 93.39
C GLU A 163 104.60 -16.00 92.79
N GLU A 164 104.48 -14.96 91.96
CA GLU A 164 105.59 -14.22 91.35
C GLU A 164 106.24 -13.28 92.36
N GLU A 165 105.45 -12.59 93.19
CA GLU A 165 105.91 -11.89 94.40
C GLU A 165 106.62 -12.88 95.36
N LEU A 166 106.06 -14.09 95.60
CA LEU A 166 106.72 -15.13 96.40
C LEU A 166 107.97 -15.71 95.74
N ARG A 167 108.02 -15.76 94.41
CA ARG A 167 109.21 -16.22 93.65
C ARG A 167 110.30 -15.17 93.73
N GLU A 168 109.99 -13.90 93.52
CA GLU A 168 110.90 -12.79 93.77
C GLU A 168 111.38 -12.76 95.23
N VAL A 169 110.50 -12.90 96.22
CA VAL A 169 110.89 -12.87 97.64
C VAL A 169 111.71 -14.10 98.03
N ARG A 170 111.43 -15.28 97.46
CA ARG A 170 112.28 -16.47 97.64
C ARG A 170 113.62 -16.35 96.93
N GLU A 171 113.68 -15.75 95.74
CA GLU A 171 114.93 -15.51 95.03
C GLU A 171 115.77 -14.43 95.71
N LYS A 172 115.13 -13.35 96.20
CA LYS A 172 115.77 -12.31 97.02
C LYS A 172 116.22 -12.84 98.39
N LEU A 173 115.45 -13.73 99.01
CA LEU A 173 115.86 -14.45 100.22
C LEU A 173 117.04 -15.38 99.92
N ARG A 174 116.97 -16.16 98.84
CA ARG A 174 118.04 -17.06 98.40
C ARG A 174 119.33 -16.30 98.12
N VAL A 175 119.27 -15.20 97.38
CA VAL A 175 120.41 -14.31 97.13
C VAL A 175 120.91 -13.69 98.44
N ALA A 176 120.03 -13.37 99.40
CA ALA A 176 120.43 -12.89 100.72
C ALA A 176 121.00 -13.99 101.66
N GLU A 177 120.62 -15.26 101.46
CA GLU A 177 121.15 -16.42 102.18
C GLU A 177 122.50 -16.86 101.59
N GLU A 178 122.63 -16.90 100.26
CA GLU A 178 123.89 -17.09 99.55
C GLU A 178 124.87 -15.92 99.86
N ALA A 179 124.40 -14.67 99.95
CA ALA A 179 125.20 -13.54 100.45
C ALA A 179 125.49 -13.60 101.97
N ARG A 180 124.66 -14.26 102.78
CA ARG A 180 124.96 -14.51 104.21
C ARG A 180 125.92 -15.68 104.43
N PHE A 181 125.99 -16.63 103.51
CA PHE A 181 127.03 -17.66 103.48
C PHE A 181 128.40 -17.05 103.14
N LEU A 182 128.42 -15.99 102.32
CA LEU A 182 129.59 -15.16 102.03
C LEU A 182 129.87 -14.11 103.12
N GLY A 183 130.03 -14.58 104.36
CA GLY A 183 130.65 -13.77 105.42
C GLY A 183 132.08 -13.34 105.03
N PRO A 184 132.52 -12.11 105.36
CA PRO A 184 133.76 -11.55 104.83
C PRO A 184 135.02 -12.20 105.44
N MET A 185 135.49 -13.27 104.82
CA MET A 185 136.81 -13.86 105.09
C MET A 185 137.94 -13.00 104.55
N ALA A 186 138.14 -11.84 105.18
CA ALA A 186 139.34 -11.04 105.04
C ALA A 186 140.54 -11.80 105.67
N GLY A 187 141.15 -12.70 104.88
CA GLY A 187 142.08 -13.73 105.36
C GLY A 187 143.45 -13.81 104.68
N GLY A 188 143.80 -12.83 103.83
CA GLY A 188 145.09 -12.75 103.13
C GLY A 188 145.15 -13.53 101.81
N GLY A 189 145.67 -12.89 100.75
CA GLY A 189 145.77 -13.50 99.42
C GLY A 189 145.91 -12.49 98.27
N ASP A 190 147.07 -11.86 98.17
CA ASP A 190 147.71 -11.21 97.01
C ASP A 190 146.93 -10.27 96.04
N SER A 191 147.61 -9.18 95.67
CA SER A 191 147.11 -8.02 94.90
C SER A 191 146.82 -8.27 93.40
N VAL A 192 146.50 -9.50 92.99
CA VAL A 192 146.50 -9.92 91.56
C VAL A 192 145.09 -10.03 90.95
N GLU A 193 144.08 -10.47 91.70
CA GLU A 193 142.77 -10.81 91.10
C GLU A 193 141.97 -9.60 90.60
N SER A 194 142.13 -8.43 91.24
CA SER A 194 141.43 -7.20 90.86
C SER A 194 141.78 -6.72 89.43
N LEU A 195 143.02 -6.95 88.98
CA LEU A 195 143.44 -6.59 87.61
C LEU A 195 142.80 -7.52 86.56
N ARG A 196 142.74 -8.83 86.84
CA ARG A 196 142.09 -9.83 85.98
C ARG A 196 140.56 -9.64 85.87
N ALA A 197 139.94 -8.84 86.72
CA ALA A 197 138.55 -8.43 86.57
C ALA A 197 138.40 -7.29 85.54
N ILE A 198 139.32 -6.32 85.55
CA ILE A 198 139.32 -5.15 84.65
C ILE A 198 139.67 -5.56 83.21
N GLU A 199 140.59 -6.51 83.02
CA GLU A 199 140.93 -7.03 81.68
C GLU A 199 139.72 -7.72 81.03
N ARG A 200 139.05 -8.63 81.75
CA ARG A 200 137.81 -9.27 81.27
C ARG A 200 136.66 -8.29 81.06
N ALA A 201 136.59 -7.20 81.82
CA ALA A 201 135.60 -6.15 81.58
C ALA A 201 135.83 -5.46 80.22
N ARG A 202 137.09 -5.16 79.86
CA ARG A 202 137.42 -4.60 78.53
C ARG A 202 137.15 -5.57 77.39
N GLU A 203 137.47 -6.85 77.55
CA GLU A 203 137.14 -7.89 76.56
C GLU A 203 135.61 -7.98 76.33
N LEU A 204 134.83 -7.79 77.39
CA LEU A 204 133.36 -7.70 77.32
C LEU A 204 132.89 -6.38 76.67
N GLU A 205 133.56 -5.24 76.91
CA GLU A 205 133.25 -3.97 76.23
C GLU A 205 133.56 -4.06 74.72
N ASP A 206 134.72 -4.58 74.32
CA ASP A 206 135.13 -4.77 72.92
C ASP A 206 134.23 -5.75 72.16
N SER A 207 133.77 -6.82 72.83
CA SER A 207 132.83 -7.78 72.23
C SER A 207 131.40 -7.25 72.17
N ASN A 208 130.95 -6.48 73.18
CA ASN A 208 129.69 -5.74 73.09
C ASN A 208 129.72 -4.65 72.01
N GLY A 209 130.86 -4.01 71.76
CA GLY A 209 131.06 -3.09 70.64
C GLY A 209 130.82 -3.78 69.30
N LYS A 210 131.52 -4.90 69.04
CA LYS A 210 131.35 -5.72 67.82
C LYS A 210 129.92 -6.25 67.66
N LEU A 211 129.27 -6.66 68.76
CA LEU A 211 127.88 -7.09 68.73
C LEU A 211 126.92 -5.93 68.39
N ARG A 212 127.18 -4.71 68.85
CA ARG A 212 126.41 -3.51 68.47
C ARG A 212 126.57 -3.16 67.00
N GLU A 213 127.80 -3.19 66.49
CA GLU A 213 128.11 -2.99 65.06
C GLU A 213 127.44 -4.06 64.17
N GLU A 214 127.39 -5.32 64.63
CA GLU A 214 126.69 -6.40 63.92
C GLU A 214 125.17 -6.20 63.95
N ILE A 215 124.59 -5.82 65.09
CA ILE A 215 123.16 -5.49 65.23
C ILE A 215 122.78 -4.30 64.34
N GLU A 216 123.62 -3.27 64.26
CA GLU A 216 123.38 -2.10 63.38
C GLU A 216 123.45 -2.49 61.90
N ARG A 217 124.45 -3.31 61.51
CA ARG A 217 124.57 -3.82 60.13
C ARG A 217 123.36 -4.68 59.72
N LEU A 218 122.95 -5.61 60.58
CA LEU A 218 121.78 -6.45 60.39
C LEU A 218 120.48 -5.63 60.41
N GLY A 219 120.40 -4.59 61.23
CA GLY A 219 119.28 -3.63 61.23
C GLY A 219 119.13 -2.94 59.88
N LEU A 220 120.22 -2.39 59.33
CA LEU A 220 120.24 -1.77 58.00
C LEU A 220 119.96 -2.77 56.86
N GLU A 221 120.27 -4.05 57.05
CA GLU A 221 119.96 -5.12 56.08
C GLU A 221 118.48 -5.53 56.14
N ILE A 222 117.92 -5.67 57.34
CA ILE A 222 116.49 -5.88 57.58
C ILE A 222 115.67 -4.69 57.06
N GLU A 223 116.15 -3.45 57.22
CA GLU A 223 115.50 -2.25 56.70
C GLU A 223 115.46 -2.25 55.16
N ARG A 224 116.60 -2.50 54.49
CA ARG A 224 116.67 -2.66 53.03
C ARG A 224 115.77 -3.81 52.53
N ALA A 225 115.74 -4.95 53.22
CA ALA A 225 114.88 -6.07 52.87
C ALA A 225 113.38 -5.76 53.09
N ASN A 226 113.03 -4.95 54.09
CA ASN A 226 111.67 -4.45 54.29
C ASN A 226 111.28 -3.45 53.20
N GLU A 227 112.15 -2.49 52.83
CA GLU A 227 111.90 -1.60 51.69
C GLU A 227 111.67 -2.39 50.40
N GLU A 228 112.50 -3.38 50.11
CA GLU A 228 112.36 -4.23 48.93
C GLU A 228 111.07 -5.04 48.98
N ARG A 229 110.72 -5.64 50.13
CA ARG A 229 109.45 -6.37 50.30
C ARG A 229 108.24 -5.47 50.10
N GLU A 230 108.23 -4.24 50.63
CA GLU A 230 107.11 -3.32 50.42
C GLU A 230 107.08 -2.75 48.98
N ARG A 231 108.23 -2.55 48.32
CA ARG A 231 108.28 -2.23 46.87
C ARG A 231 107.70 -3.37 46.02
N ILE A 232 108.00 -4.63 46.35
CA ILE A 232 107.42 -5.82 45.70
C ILE A 232 105.91 -5.90 45.99
N ARG A 233 105.50 -5.63 47.23
CA ARG A 233 104.09 -5.63 47.64
C ARG A 233 103.26 -4.59 46.91
N ILE A 234 103.77 -3.36 46.78
CA ILE A 234 103.11 -2.27 46.06
C ILE A 234 102.94 -2.67 44.59
N LYS A 235 104.00 -3.13 43.92
CA LYS A 235 103.91 -3.62 42.53
C LYS A 235 102.90 -4.75 42.36
N ALA A 236 102.92 -5.74 43.26
CA ALA A 236 101.96 -6.84 43.24
C ALA A 236 100.51 -6.40 43.57
N GLN A 237 100.30 -5.23 44.19
CA GLN A 237 98.99 -4.61 44.33
C GLN A 237 98.61 -3.83 43.07
N GLU A 238 99.53 -3.06 42.48
CA GLU A 238 99.35 -2.32 41.22
C GLU A 238 98.98 -3.28 40.07
N GLU A 239 99.78 -4.32 39.83
CA GLU A 239 99.52 -5.38 38.84
C GLU A 239 98.16 -6.06 39.08
N ARG A 240 97.77 -6.25 40.35
CA ARG A 240 96.50 -6.89 40.71
C ARG A 240 95.30 -5.97 40.45
N GLU A 241 95.40 -4.67 40.72
CA GLU A 241 94.35 -3.72 40.39
C GLU A 241 94.28 -3.46 38.87
N GLU A 242 95.40 -3.44 38.16
CA GLU A 242 95.42 -3.43 36.68
C GLU A 242 94.70 -4.66 36.10
N LEU A 243 95.02 -5.87 36.57
CA LEU A 243 94.42 -7.10 36.07
C LEU A 243 92.92 -7.14 36.40
N LYS A 244 92.51 -6.71 37.60
CA LYS A 244 91.09 -6.48 37.93
C LYS A 244 90.42 -5.46 36.99
N ALA A 245 91.08 -4.36 36.64
CA ALA A 245 90.53 -3.34 35.75
C ALA A 245 90.35 -3.89 34.33
N ARG A 246 91.35 -4.62 33.80
CA ARG A 246 91.26 -5.36 32.53
C ARG A 246 90.08 -6.34 32.53
N SER A 247 89.99 -7.21 33.55
CA SER A 247 88.88 -8.16 33.67
C SER A 247 87.52 -7.56 34.03
N ARG A 248 87.43 -6.26 34.35
CA ARG A 248 86.16 -5.51 34.36
C ARG A 248 85.85 -5.01 32.96
N PHE A 249 86.79 -4.34 32.31
CA PHE A 249 86.63 -3.82 30.95
C PHE A 249 86.30 -4.93 29.93
N GLU A 250 86.93 -6.10 30.03
CA GLU A 250 86.61 -7.29 29.22
C GLU A 250 85.18 -7.80 29.42
N ARG A 251 84.62 -7.67 30.63
CA ARG A 251 83.22 -8.02 30.92
C ARG A 251 82.25 -6.95 30.44
N GLU A 252 82.58 -5.68 30.66
CA GLU A 252 81.80 -4.54 30.19
C GLU A 252 81.73 -4.53 28.64
N GLU A 253 82.84 -4.80 27.94
CA GLU A 253 82.82 -5.03 26.48
C GLU A 253 81.97 -6.24 26.10
N PHE A 254 82.07 -7.37 26.81
CA PHE A 254 81.29 -8.57 26.50
C PHE A 254 79.78 -8.36 26.73
N GLU A 255 79.39 -7.68 27.81
CA GLU A 255 78.00 -7.32 28.11
C GLU A 255 77.45 -6.33 27.08
N VAL A 256 78.24 -5.34 26.66
CA VAL A 256 77.85 -4.41 25.58
C VAL A 256 77.69 -5.14 24.24
N ARG A 257 78.63 -6.02 23.85
CA ARG A 257 78.51 -6.83 22.63
C ARG A 257 77.29 -7.74 22.66
N ALA A 258 77.10 -8.50 23.74
CA ALA A 258 75.95 -9.38 23.92
C ALA A 258 74.61 -8.62 23.97
N ARG A 259 74.61 -7.37 24.42
CA ARG A 259 73.44 -6.48 24.34
C ARG A 259 73.17 -6.03 22.90
N VAL A 260 74.18 -5.60 22.16
CA VAL A 260 74.03 -5.20 20.74
C VAL A 260 73.56 -6.38 19.88
N GLU A 261 74.11 -7.58 20.08
CA GLU A 261 73.65 -8.80 19.38
C GLU A 261 72.18 -9.12 19.69
N ARG A 262 71.72 -8.92 20.93
CA ARG A 262 70.29 -9.06 21.29
C ARG A 262 69.42 -8.00 20.64
N GLU A 263 69.82 -6.72 20.69
CA GLU A 263 69.07 -5.62 20.08
C GLU A 263 68.99 -5.78 18.55
N GLU A 264 70.04 -6.29 17.89
CA GLU A 264 70.02 -6.67 16.47
C GLU A 264 69.09 -7.86 16.18
N LEU A 265 69.13 -8.92 16.99
CA LEU A 265 68.27 -10.10 16.80
C LEU A 265 66.78 -9.76 17.03
N GLU A 266 66.48 -8.91 18.00
CA GLU A 266 65.14 -8.37 18.20
C GLU A 266 64.70 -7.49 17.03
N ALA A 267 65.56 -6.61 16.51
CA ALA A 267 65.25 -5.78 15.34
C ALA A 267 64.94 -6.63 14.10
N ARG A 268 65.74 -7.69 13.85
CA ARG A 268 65.50 -8.66 12.77
C ARG A 268 64.17 -9.40 12.96
N SER A 269 63.90 -9.92 14.16
CA SER A 269 62.66 -10.64 14.44
C SER A 269 61.41 -9.75 14.39
N ARG A 270 61.54 -8.44 14.63
CA ARG A 270 60.45 -7.46 14.42
C ARG A 270 60.22 -7.21 12.93
N ALA A 271 61.27 -6.95 12.16
CA ALA A 271 61.17 -6.77 10.70
C ALA A 271 60.60 -8.00 9.97
N GLU A 272 61.00 -9.22 10.37
CA GLU A 272 60.43 -10.46 9.83
C GLU A 272 58.92 -10.60 10.13
N ARG A 273 58.45 -10.13 11.30
CA ARG A 273 57.01 -10.12 11.62
C ARG A 273 56.27 -9.06 10.81
N GLU A 274 56.81 -7.86 10.70
CA GLU A 274 56.23 -6.78 9.89
C GLU A 274 56.10 -7.20 8.42
N GLU A 275 57.10 -7.87 7.84
CA GLU A 275 56.99 -8.48 6.50
C GLU A 275 55.92 -9.57 6.41
N VAL A 276 55.79 -10.44 7.42
CA VAL A 276 54.77 -11.51 7.42
C VAL A 276 53.36 -10.95 7.61
N GLU A 277 53.19 -9.93 8.44
CA GLU A 277 51.90 -9.26 8.68
C GLU A 277 51.43 -8.49 7.45
N GLU A 278 52.29 -7.73 6.77
CA GLU A 278 51.92 -7.06 5.51
C GLU A 278 51.69 -8.06 4.36
N ARG A 279 52.44 -9.17 4.28
CA ARG A 279 52.14 -10.26 3.32
C ARG A 279 50.76 -10.88 3.59
N ALA A 280 50.45 -11.20 4.85
CA ALA A 280 49.16 -11.78 5.25
C ALA A 280 48.00 -10.79 5.05
N ARG A 281 48.25 -9.49 5.22
CA ARG A 281 47.31 -8.42 4.92
C ARG A 281 47.02 -8.34 3.41
N LEU A 282 48.05 -8.28 2.57
CA LEU A 282 47.90 -8.22 1.11
C LEU A 282 47.21 -9.48 0.57
N GLU A 283 47.44 -10.65 1.16
CA GLU A 283 46.71 -11.88 0.83
C GLU A 283 45.21 -11.78 1.19
N ARG A 284 44.87 -11.24 2.37
CA ARG A 284 43.47 -10.98 2.75
C ARG A 284 42.79 -9.99 1.82
N GLU A 285 43.41 -8.84 1.56
CA GLU A 285 42.89 -7.81 0.64
C GLU A 285 42.67 -8.40 -0.78
N ALA A 286 43.57 -9.26 -1.26
CA ALA A 286 43.42 -9.96 -2.54
C ALA A 286 42.30 -11.02 -2.54
N LEU A 287 42.11 -11.76 -1.44
CA LEU A 287 41.02 -12.73 -1.29
C LEU A 287 39.66 -12.04 -1.17
N GLU A 288 39.57 -10.93 -0.43
CA GLU A 288 38.36 -10.11 -0.32
C GLU A 288 37.98 -9.49 -1.67
N ALA A 289 38.93 -8.91 -2.40
CA ALA A 289 38.69 -8.38 -3.75
C ALA A 289 38.27 -9.48 -4.77
N LYS A 290 38.72 -10.73 -4.56
CA LYS A 290 38.29 -11.88 -5.35
C LYS A 290 36.88 -12.36 -4.97
N ALA A 291 36.53 -12.32 -3.68
CA ALA A 291 35.20 -12.64 -3.18
C ALA A 291 34.16 -11.61 -3.66
N GLN A 292 34.47 -10.31 -3.55
CA GLN A 292 33.63 -9.21 -4.05
C GLN A 292 33.29 -9.39 -5.54
N LYS A 293 34.30 -9.57 -6.40
CA LYS A 293 34.10 -9.83 -7.83
C LYS A 293 33.30 -11.11 -8.12
N GLY A 294 33.40 -12.12 -7.25
CA GLY A 294 32.58 -13.33 -7.30
C GLY A 294 31.10 -13.04 -7.00
N MET A 295 30.82 -12.22 -5.99
CA MET A 295 29.47 -11.78 -5.62
C MET A 295 28.87 -10.88 -6.69
N GLU A 296 29.59 -9.85 -7.16
CA GLU A 296 29.19 -8.97 -8.27
C GLU A 296 28.82 -9.78 -9.53
N ALA A 297 29.64 -10.78 -9.89
CA ALA A 297 29.40 -11.64 -11.04
C ALA A 297 28.22 -12.62 -10.84
N LEU A 298 27.84 -12.93 -9.60
CA LEU A 298 26.65 -13.72 -9.28
C LEU A 298 25.40 -12.84 -9.28
N GLU A 299 25.46 -11.65 -8.68
CA GLU A 299 24.39 -10.66 -8.71
C GLU A 299 24.05 -10.25 -10.15
N ALA A 300 25.06 -9.99 -10.99
CA ALA A 300 24.86 -9.67 -12.41
C ALA A 300 24.28 -10.83 -13.24
N LYS A 301 24.40 -12.09 -12.79
CA LYS A 301 23.68 -13.23 -13.38
C LYS A 301 22.25 -13.28 -12.89
N ASN A 302 22.04 -13.23 -11.59
CA ASN A 302 20.72 -13.26 -10.97
C ASN A 302 19.83 -12.11 -11.48
N GLN A 303 20.38 -10.91 -11.67
CA GLN A 303 19.68 -9.77 -12.26
C GLN A 303 19.24 -10.03 -13.71
N LYS A 304 20.05 -10.72 -14.51
CA LYS A 304 19.68 -11.12 -15.89
C LYS A 304 18.62 -12.21 -15.90
N GLU A 305 18.78 -13.25 -15.08
CA GLU A 305 17.77 -14.30 -14.95
C GLU A 305 16.41 -13.73 -14.49
N ILE A 306 16.42 -12.76 -13.56
CA ILE A 306 15.21 -12.03 -13.16
C ILE A 306 14.63 -11.20 -14.32
N GLN A 307 15.46 -10.51 -15.12
CA GLN A 307 14.99 -9.75 -16.30
C GLN A 307 14.40 -10.67 -17.38
N ASP A 308 15.05 -11.79 -17.69
CA ASP A 308 14.58 -12.78 -18.66
C ASP A 308 13.27 -13.44 -18.21
N LEU A 309 13.14 -13.77 -16.92
CA LEU A 309 11.90 -14.29 -16.33
C LEU A 309 10.78 -13.25 -16.34
N LEU A 310 11.07 -11.97 -16.07
CA LEU A 310 10.09 -10.88 -16.14
C LEU A 310 9.61 -10.63 -17.57
N ALA A 311 10.52 -10.65 -18.55
CA ALA A 311 10.18 -10.50 -19.97
C ALA A 311 9.33 -11.69 -20.47
N LYS A 312 9.69 -12.92 -20.10
CA LYS A 312 8.88 -14.11 -20.39
C LYS A 312 7.48 -14.01 -19.76
N ALA A 313 7.41 -13.56 -18.50
CA ALA A 313 6.14 -13.40 -17.79
C ALA A 313 5.28 -12.25 -18.32
N SER A 314 5.85 -11.21 -18.95
CA SER A 314 5.05 -10.20 -19.67
C SER A 314 4.50 -10.79 -20.98
N MET A 315 5.35 -11.41 -21.80
CA MET A 315 4.91 -12.03 -23.06
C MET A 315 3.84 -13.11 -22.85
N GLU A 316 3.91 -13.89 -21.77
CA GLU A 316 2.86 -14.86 -21.40
C GLU A 316 1.55 -14.19 -20.98
N ARG A 317 1.58 -13.02 -20.32
CA ARG A 317 0.38 -12.22 -20.02
C ARG A 317 -0.21 -11.62 -21.29
N ASP A 318 0.61 -10.96 -22.11
CA ASP A 318 0.20 -10.31 -23.35
C ASP A 318 -0.46 -11.32 -24.31
N ALA A 319 0.08 -12.55 -24.39
CA ALA A 319 -0.47 -13.64 -25.18
C ALA A 319 -1.76 -14.27 -24.61
N VAL A 320 -2.03 -14.12 -23.30
CA VAL A 320 -3.30 -14.51 -22.67
C VAL A 320 -4.34 -13.40 -22.84
N GLU A 321 -3.96 -12.14 -22.68
CA GLU A 321 -4.85 -11.00 -22.89
C GLU A 321 -5.30 -10.90 -24.35
N ALA A 322 -4.40 -11.10 -25.32
CA ALA A 322 -4.76 -11.14 -26.73
C ALA A 322 -5.86 -12.19 -27.03
N LYS A 323 -5.71 -13.41 -26.51
CA LYS A 323 -6.73 -14.48 -26.66
C LYS A 323 -8.05 -14.13 -25.99
N TYR A 324 -8.01 -13.48 -24.83
CA TYR A 324 -9.22 -13.02 -24.16
C TYR A 324 -9.94 -11.90 -24.93
N GLN A 325 -9.19 -10.99 -25.56
CA GLN A 325 -9.75 -9.95 -26.44
C GLN A 325 -10.37 -10.60 -27.70
N GLU A 326 -9.70 -11.56 -28.34
CA GLU A 326 -10.22 -12.33 -29.47
C GLU A 326 -11.51 -13.10 -29.13
N GLU A 327 -11.57 -13.77 -27.98
CA GLU A 327 -12.77 -14.49 -27.53
C GLU A 327 -13.92 -13.53 -27.23
N ARG A 328 -13.66 -12.43 -26.49
CA ARG A 328 -14.65 -11.40 -26.19
C ARG A 328 -15.23 -10.79 -27.46
N ASP A 329 -14.38 -10.39 -28.40
CA ASP A 329 -14.83 -9.70 -29.61
C ASP A 329 -15.52 -10.67 -30.58
N GLY A 330 -15.11 -11.93 -30.60
CA GLY A 330 -15.84 -13.02 -31.26
C GLY A 330 -17.21 -13.33 -30.65
N LEU A 331 -17.39 -13.15 -29.34
CA LEU A 331 -18.71 -13.24 -28.68
C LEU A 331 -19.59 -12.01 -29.01
N VAL A 332 -19.02 -10.80 -28.99
CA VAL A 332 -19.73 -9.57 -29.36
C VAL A 332 -20.20 -9.62 -30.82
N ALA A 333 -19.37 -10.10 -31.75
CA ALA A 333 -19.74 -10.27 -33.16
C ALA A 333 -20.92 -11.23 -33.34
N LYS A 334 -20.90 -12.40 -32.67
CA LYS A 334 -22.00 -13.37 -32.69
C LYS A 334 -23.30 -12.79 -32.11
N GLU A 335 -23.21 -11.97 -31.05
CA GLU A 335 -24.40 -11.34 -30.48
C GLU A 335 -24.97 -10.25 -31.41
N GLN A 336 -24.11 -9.49 -32.11
CA GLN A 336 -24.54 -8.53 -33.12
C GLN A 336 -25.22 -9.21 -34.32
N GLU A 337 -24.66 -10.32 -34.82
CA GLU A 337 -25.26 -11.12 -35.91
C GLU A 337 -26.65 -11.65 -35.51
N GLU A 338 -26.78 -12.26 -34.33
CA GLU A 338 -28.06 -12.76 -33.83
C GLU A 338 -29.06 -11.63 -33.50
N ARG A 339 -28.61 -10.43 -33.12
CA ARG A 339 -29.49 -9.24 -33.00
C ARG A 339 -30.00 -8.79 -34.37
N ALA A 340 -29.13 -8.60 -35.36
CA ALA A 340 -29.52 -8.22 -36.73
C ALA A 340 -30.46 -9.26 -37.38
N ARG A 341 -30.26 -10.55 -37.10
CA ARG A 341 -31.13 -11.65 -37.53
C ARG A 341 -32.52 -11.60 -36.89
N ARG A 342 -32.63 -11.15 -35.63
CA ARG A 342 -33.91 -10.95 -34.94
C ARG A 342 -34.62 -9.68 -35.41
N GLU A 343 -33.88 -8.61 -35.68
CA GLU A 343 -34.40 -7.35 -36.23
C GLU A 343 -34.97 -7.55 -37.64
N THR A 344 -34.23 -8.20 -38.53
CA THR A 344 -34.71 -8.52 -39.89
C THR A 344 -35.93 -9.45 -39.88
N LYS A 345 -35.97 -10.46 -39.00
CA LYS A 345 -37.17 -11.30 -38.81
C LYS A 345 -38.36 -10.49 -38.29
N ALA A 346 -38.15 -9.61 -37.31
CA ALA A 346 -39.20 -8.74 -36.77
C ALA A 346 -39.67 -7.65 -37.76
N GLN A 347 -38.83 -7.25 -38.71
CA GLN A 347 -39.22 -6.39 -39.83
C GLN A 347 -40.14 -7.15 -40.79
N ALA A 348 -39.74 -8.34 -41.23
CA ALA A 348 -40.56 -9.19 -42.12
C ALA A 348 -41.94 -9.53 -41.50
N GLU A 349 -41.99 -9.88 -40.21
CA GLU A 349 -43.25 -10.12 -39.49
C GLU A 349 -44.15 -8.87 -39.42
N ARG A 350 -43.56 -7.66 -39.30
CA ARG A 350 -44.33 -6.40 -39.35
C ARG A 350 -44.85 -6.10 -40.74
N GLU A 351 -44.05 -6.32 -41.78
CA GLU A 351 -44.45 -6.13 -43.18
C GLU A 351 -45.57 -7.10 -43.58
N GLU A 352 -45.52 -8.36 -43.14
CA GLU A 352 -46.61 -9.34 -43.35
C GLU A 352 -47.91 -8.89 -42.67
N ILE A 353 -47.83 -8.46 -41.40
CA ILE A 353 -48.98 -7.96 -40.65
C ILE A 353 -49.56 -6.70 -41.31
N GLU A 354 -48.73 -5.77 -41.78
CA GLU A 354 -49.21 -4.56 -42.44
C GLU A 354 -49.82 -4.87 -43.81
N ALA A 355 -49.21 -5.74 -44.62
CA ALA A 355 -49.75 -6.17 -45.90
C ALA A 355 -51.12 -6.85 -45.73
N ARG A 356 -51.27 -7.71 -44.71
CA ARG A 356 -52.55 -8.33 -44.35
C ARG A 356 -53.59 -7.29 -43.92
N ALA A 357 -53.20 -6.33 -43.08
CA ALA A 357 -54.10 -5.26 -42.62
C ALA A 357 -54.51 -4.29 -43.74
N ARG A 358 -53.67 -4.10 -44.77
CA ARG A 358 -54.03 -3.36 -45.99
C ARG A 358 -55.08 -4.13 -46.81
N LEU A 359 -54.83 -5.41 -47.12
CA LEU A 359 -55.78 -6.26 -47.85
C LEU A 359 -57.15 -6.38 -47.15
N GLU A 360 -57.17 -6.42 -45.81
CA GLU A 360 -58.43 -6.44 -45.05
C GLU A 360 -59.20 -5.12 -45.15
N ARG A 361 -58.52 -3.96 -45.17
CA ARG A 361 -59.15 -2.66 -45.43
C ARG A 361 -59.67 -2.57 -46.86
N ASP A 362 -58.86 -2.92 -47.84
CA ASP A 362 -59.22 -2.87 -49.26
C ASP A 362 -60.48 -3.73 -49.55
N ALA A 363 -60.58 -4.90 -48.91
CA ALA A 363 -61.76 -5.77 -48.99
C ALA A 363 -63.02 -5.15 -48.32
N LEU A 364 -62.86 -4.46 -47.19
CA LEU A 364 -63.97 -3.76 -46.52
C LEU A 364 -64.42 -2.50 -47.27
N GLU A 365 -63.49 -1.77 -47.88
CA GLU A 365 -63.79 -0.63 -48.77
C GLU A 365 -64.49 -1.10 -50.05
N ALA A 366 -64.04 -2.20 -50.66
CA ALA A 366 -64.72 -2.80 -51.81
C ALA A 366 -66.15 -3.27 -51.47
N LYS A 367 -66.34 -3.91 -50.30
CA LYS A 367 -67.66 -4.37 -49.85
C LYS A 367 -68.61 -3.22 -49.52
N THR A 368 -68.17 -2.22 -48.76
CA THR A 368 -69.00 -1.04 -48.43
C THR A 368 -69.31 -0.20 -49.68
N ARG A 369 -68.40 -0.15 -50.66
CA ARG A 369 -68.67 0.42 -51.98
C ARG A 369 -69.74 -0.37 -52.74
N GLN A 370 -69.66 -1.70 -52.79
CA GLN A 370 -70.68 -2.54 -53.42
C GLN A 370 -72.06 -2.40 -52.75
N GLU A 371 -72.10 -2.34 -51.41
CA GLU A 371 -73.31 -2.07 -50.63
C GLU A 371 -73.90 -0.69 -50.97
N ARG A 372 -73.05 0.34 -51.12
CA ARG A 372 -73.49 1.68 -51.56
C ARG A 372 -74.00 1.70 -53.01
N GLU A 373 -73.31 1.04 -53.94
CA GLU A 373 -73.70 0.99 -55.36
C GLU A 373 -75.02 0.22 -55.55
N THR A 374 -75.23 -0.87 -54.81
CA THR A 374 -76.51 -1.62 -54.82
C THR A 374 -77.65 -0.87 -54.14
N LEU A 375 -77.40 -0.14 -53.04
CA LEU A 375 -78.38 0.75 -52.43
C LEU A 375 -78.77 1.90 -53.39
N LEU A 376 -77.79 2.52 -54.07
CA LEU A 376 -78.07 3.57 -55.06
C LEU A 376 -78.95 3.05 -56.20
N ALA A 377 -78.61 1.91 -56.79
CA ALA A 377 -79.41 1.27 -57.84
C ALA A 377 -80.84 0.95 -57.36
N ARG A 378 -81.00 0.44 -56.12
CA ARG A 378 -82.31 0.23 -55.51
C ARG A 378 -83.12 1.53 -55.38
N THR A 379 -82.52 2.61 -54.85
CA THR A 379 -83.22 3.90 -54.72
C THR A 379 -83.55 4.56 -56.06
N GLN A 380 -82.81 4.24 -57.13
CA GLN A 380 -83.14 4.65 -58.49
C GLN A 380 -84.37 3.90 -59.01
N ILE A 381 -84.44 2.57 -58.82
CA ILE A 381 -85.62 1.76 -59.18
C ILE A 381 -86.85 2.23 -58.41
N GLU A 382 -86.76 2.37 -57.08
CA GLU A 382 -87.89 2.84 -56.25
C GLU A 382 -88.38 4.25 -56.67
N LYS A 383 -87.48 5.11 -57.17
CA LYS A 383 -87.83 6.43 -57.74
C LYS A 383 -88.47 6.33 -59.12
N GLU A 384 -87.98 5.45 -59.99
CA GLU A 384 -88.54 5.23 -61.33
C GLU A 384 -89.93 4.58 -61.26
N GLU A 385 -90.14 3.63 -60.34
CA GLU A 385 -91.45 3.06 -60.01
C GLU A 385 -92.43 4.13 -59.51
N PHE A 386 -92.00 5.00 -58.59
CA PHE A 386 -92.83 6.10 -58.09
C PHE A 386 -93.17 7.11 -59.19
N GLU A 387 -92.21 7.46 -60.05
CA GLU A 387 -92.47 8.32 -61.22
C GLU A 387 -93.39 7.66 -62.24
N ALA A 388 -93.28 6.36 -62.48
CA ALA A 388 -94.17 5.62 -63.38
C ALA A 388 -95.61 5.56 -62.81
N MET A 389 -95.75 5.32 -61.50
CA MET A 389 -97.03 5.37 -60.81
C MET A 389 -97.67 6.76 -60.92
N ALA A 390 -96.90 7.83 -60.67
CA ALA A 390 -97.37 9.21 -60.81
C ALA A 390 -97.68 9.63 -62.25
N ARG A 391 -97.06 8.99 -63.26
CA ARG A 391 -97.43 9.17 -64.68
C ARG A 391 -98.75 8.46 -65.00
N ALA A 392 -98.91 7.20 -64.60
CA ALA A 392 -100.14 6.43 -64.80
C ALA A 392 -101.35 7.07 -64.09
N GLU A 393 -101.17 7.62 -62.89
CA GLU A 393 -102.22 8.38 -62.20
C GLU A 393 -102.65 9.61 -62.99
N ARG A 394 -101.69 10.37 -63.56
CA ARG A 394 -102.01 11.52 -64.43
C ARG A 394 -102.73 11.11 -65.71
N GLU A 395 -102.29 10.04 -66.37
CA GLU A 395 -102.96 9.51 -67.58
C GLU A 395 -104.42 9.10 -67.28
N VAL A 396 -104.68 8.47 -66.13
CA VAL A 396 -106.05 8.13 -65.69
C VAL A 396 -106.88 9.38 -65.36
N LEU A 397 -106.27 10.43 -64.78
CA LEU A 397 -106.96 11.69 -64.50
C LEU A 397 -107.23 12.50 -65.79
N GLU A 398 -106.29 12.51 -66.74
CA GLU A 398 -106.47 13.13 -68.06
C GLU A 398 -107.53 12.40 -68.90
N ALA A 399 -107.56 11.06 -68.85
CA ALA A 399 -108.60 10.26 -69.49
C ALA A 399 -110.00 10.61 -68.95
N LYS A 400 -110.18 10.63 -67.61
CA LYS A 400 -111.43 11.05 -66.98
C LYS A 400 -111.81 12.49 -67.32
N ALA A 401 -110.86 13.41 -67.28
CA ALA A 401 -111.10 14.81 -67.66
C ALA A 401 -111.45 14.96 -69.15
N LYS A 402 -111.01 14.04 -70.02
CA LYS A 402 -111.41 13.97 -71.43
C LYS A 402 -112.82 13.39 -71.58
N GLU A 403 -113.17 12.33 -70.86
CA GLU A 403 -114.53 11.76 -70.84
C GLU A 403 -115.55 12.78 -70.33
N GLU A 404 -115.25 13.50 -69.23
CA GLU A 404 -116.09 14.59 -68.71
C GLU A 404 -116.26 15.71 -69.74
N ARG A 405 -115.18 16.12 -70.43
CA ARG A 405 -115.25 17.13 -71.51
C ARG A 405 -116.03 16.66 -72.73
N GLU A 406 -115.96 15.38 -73.08
CA GLU A 406 -116.70 14.82 -74.21
C GLU A 406 -118.19 14.72 -73.88
N ALA A 407 -118.57 14.25 -72.69
CA ALA A 407 -119.94 14.24 -72.20
C ALA A 407 -120.53 15.66 -72.06
N LEU A 408 -119.79 16.62 -71.50
CA LEU A 408 -120.18 18.03 -71.49
C LEU A 408 -120.34 18.58 -72.91
N GLY A 409 -119.44 18.22 -73.83
CA GLY A 409 -119.52 18.59 -75.24
C GLY A 409 -120.73 17.98 -75.96
N GLU A 410 -121.17 16.78 -75.59
CA GLU A 410 -122.42 16.19 -76.09
C GLU A 410 -123.66 16.91 -75.54
N SER A 411 -123.67 17.22 -74.24
CA SER A 411 -124.73 18.02 -73.62
C SER A 411 -124.84 19.42 -74.23
N VAL A 412 -123.72 20.08 -74.55
CA VAL A 412 -123.71 21.36 -75.28
C VAL A 412 -124.27 21.20 -76.70
N ARG A 413 -123.87 20.16 -77.45
CA ARG A 413 -124.43 19.90 -78.79
C ARG A 413 -125.93 19.59 -78.75
N GLU A 414 -126.44 19.00 -77.68
CA GLU A 414 -127.87 18.74 -77.49
C GLU A 414 -128.63 20.03 -77.13
N ALA A 415 -128.05 20.89 -76.28
CA ALA A 415 -128.56 22.23 -76.04
C ALA A 415 -128.58 23.09 -77.33
N ASP A 416 -127.54 23.01 -78.16
CA ASP A 416 -127.47 23.69 -79.46
C ASP A 416 -128.55 23.18 -80.44
N LYS A 417 -128.85 21.87 -80.46
CA LYS A 417 -129.97 21.30 -81.23
C LYS A 417 -131.30 21.88 -80.75
N HIS A 418 -131.59 21.82 -79.45
CA HIS A 418 -132.84 22.36 -78.91
C HIS A 418 -132.98 23.87 -79.13
N LEU A 419 -131.87 24.62 -79.05
CA LEU A 419 -131.83 26.04 -79.41
C LEU A 419 -132.12 26.25 -80.90
N HIS A 420 -131.61 25.40 -81.78
CA HIS A 420 -131.91 25.45 -83.22
C HIS A 420 -133.36 25.07 -83.54
N GLU A 421 -133.91 24.04 -82.89
CA GLU A 421 -135.33 23.66 -82.98
C GLU A 421 -136.23 24.83 -82.53
N LEU A 422 -135.91 25.45 -81.40
CA LEU A 422 -136.62 26.63 -80.89
C LEU A 422 -136.51 27.83 -81.84
N HIS A 423 -135.37 28.04 -82.51
CA HIS A 423 -135.23 29.04 -83.56
C HIS A 423 -136.06 28.72 -84.81
N LEU A 424 -136.17 27.45 -85.22
CA LEU A 424 -137.02 27.02 -86.33
C LEU A 424 -138.52 27.19 -86.02
N ASP A 425 -138.96 26.85 -84.81
CA ASP A 425 -140.34 27.07 -84.39
C ASP A 425 -140.65 28.55 -84.16
N HIS A 426 -139.68 29.35 -83.70
CA HIS A 426 -139.81 30.81 -83.69
C HIS A 426 -139.96 31.37 -85.12
N ALA A 427 -139.18 30.88 -86.09
CA ALA A 427 -139.30 31.28 -87.49
C ALA A 427 -140.67 30.91 -88.09
N ARG A 428 -141.17 29.69 -87.83
CA ARG A 428 -142.52 29.24 -88.22
C ARG A 428 -143.62 30.11 -87.60
N LEU A 429 -143.50 30.44 -86.31
CA LEU A 429 -144.43 31.34 -85.63
C LEU A 429 -144.39 32.75 -86.24
N MET A 430 -143.20 33.24 -86.64
CA MET A 430 -143.05 34.50 -87.34
C MET A 430 -143.66 34.47 -88.75
N GLU A 431 -143.56 33.37 -89.51
CA GLU A 431 -144.28 33.18 -90.78
C GLU A 431 -145.80 33.21 -90.57
N VAL A 432 -146.32 32.53 -89.54
CA VAL A 432 -147.76 32.55 -89.20
C VAL A 432 -148.23 33.94 -88.80
N VAL A 433 -147.43 34.70 -88.03
CA VAL A 433 -147.71 36.10 -87.67
C VAL A 433 -147.69 37.00 -88.90
N GLN A 434 -146.72 36.85 -89.81
CA GLN A 434 -146.65 37.60 -91.07
C GLN A 434 -147.82 37.28 -92.00
N ALA A 435 -148.18 36.00 -92.16
CA ALA A 435 -149.34 35.58 -92.95
C ALA A 435 -150.65 36.08 -92.36
N GLY A 436 -150.78 36.09 -91.03
CA GLY A 436 -151.89 36.73 -90.32
C GLY A 436 -151.97 38.23 -90.58
N GLY A 437 -150.84 38.95 -90.47
CA GLY A 437 -150.74 40.37 -90.77
C GLY A 437 -151.11 40.71 -92.21
N ALA A 438 -150.62 39.95 -93.19
CA ALA A 438 -150.98 40.10 -94.60
C ALA A 438 -152.50 39.92 -94.84
N ARG A 439 -153.13 38.98 -94.13
CA ARG A 439 -154.58 38.74 -94.20
C ARG A 439 -155.41 39.85 -93.54
N ILE A 440 -154.88 40.48 -92.49
CA ILE A 440 -155.49 41.68 -91.90
C ILE A 440 -155.48 42.81 -92.92
N VAL A 441 -154.34 43.09 -93.56
CA VAL A 441 -154.23 44.12 -94.61
C VAL A 441 -155.14 43.83 -95.81
N GLU A 442 -155.27 42.56 -96.23
CA GLU A 442 -156.21 42.14 -97.28
C GLU A 442 -157.68 42.42 -96.91
N LEU A 443 -158.06 42.16 -95.65
CA LEU A 443 -159.41 42.44 -95.15
C LEU A 443 -159.66 43.94 -94.96
N GLU A 444 -158.67 44.71 -94.51
CA GLU A 444 -158.75 46.17 -94.42
C GLU A 444 -158.93 46.81 -95.80
N ALA A 445 -158.21 46.34 -96.83
CA ALA A 445 -158.39 46.77 -98.20
C ALA A 445 -159.82 46.50 -98.71
N LYS A 446 -160.34 45.28 -98.50
CA LYS A 446 -161.73 44.92 -98.87
C LYS A 446 -162.78 45.73 -98.10
N VAL A 447 -162.54 46.06 -96.84
CA VAL A 447 -163.40 46.96 -96.06
C VAL A 447 -163.37 48.39 -96.60
N MET A 448 -162.23 48.86 -97.11
CA MET A 448 -162.11 50.17 -97.75
C MET A 448 -162.78 50.19 -99.13
N GLU A 449 -162.66 49.13 -99.93
CA GLU A 449 -163.33 48.94 -101.22
C GLU A 449 -164.87 48.94 -101.05
N LEU A 450 -165.41 48.13 -100.15
CA LEU A 450 -166.84 48.12 -99.79
C LEU A 450 -167.33 49.48 -99.25
N ARG A 451 -166.47 50.26 -98.58
CA ARG A 451 -166.78 51.65 -98.18
C ARG A 451 -166.79 52.59 -99.39
N GLU A 452 -165.94 52.40 -100.38
CA GLU A 452 -165.91 53.14 -101.65
C GLU A 452 -167.18 52.87 -102.46
N GLU A 453 -167.51 51.60 -102.71
CA GLU A 453 -168.74 51.17 -103.39
C GLU A 453 -170.00 51.73 -102.72
N LYS A 454 -170.09 51.65 -101.38
CA LYS A 454 -171.21 52.19 -100.62
C LYS A 454 -171.31 53.72 -100.74
N ARG A 455 -170.18 54.43 -100.86
CA ARG A 455 -170.17 55.88 -101.13
C ARG A 455 -170.61 56.17 -102.57
N GLU A 456 -170.18 55.38 -103.54
CA GLU A 456 -170.56 55.53 -104.95
C GLU A 456 -172.07 55.28 -105.17
N ALA A 457 -172.62 54.22 -104.56
CA ALA A 457 -174.05 53.94 -104.57
C ALA A 457 -174.88 55.09 -103.97
N ILE A 458 -174.40 55.72 -102.89
CA ILE A 458 -175.02 56.92 -102.32
C ILE A 458 -174.96 58.11 -103.30
N ARG A 459 -173.81 58.36 -103.97
CA ARG A 459 -173.71 59.41 -105.00
C ARG A 459 -174.71 59.18 -106.14
N GLN A 460 -174.81 57.95 -106.65
CA GLN A 460 -175.74 57.59 -107.72
C GLN A 460 -177.21 57.79 -107.30
N LEU A 461 -177.57 57.42 -106.06
CA LEU A 461 -178.92 57.62 -105.53
C LEU A 461 -179.25 59.12 -105.37
N CYS A 462 -178.29 59.94 -104.93
CA CYS A 462 -178.45 61.40 -104.89
C CYS A 462 -178.55 62.03 -106.29
N PHE A 463 -177.86 61.48 -107.28
CA PHE A 463 -177.90 61.98 -108.66
C PHE A 463 -179.27 61.73 -109.31
N SER A 464 -179.83 60.53 -109.16
CA SER A 464 -181.17 60.21 -109.66
C SER A 464 -182.26 61.00 -108.94
N LEU A 465 -182.16 61.19 -107.61
CA LEU A 465 -183.06 62.06 -106.84
C LEU A 465 -183.06 63.51 -107.35
N ASN A 466 -181.89 64.09 -107.65
CA ASN A 466 -181.82 65.43 -108.25
C ASN A 466 -182.43 65.42 -109.67
N HIS A 467 -182.14 64.43 -110.50
CA HIS A 467 -182.70 64.33 -111.86
C HIS A 467 -184.24 64.28 -111.87
N PHE A 468 -184.85 63.47 -111.00
CA PHE A 468 -186.31 63.44 -110.84
C PHE A 468 -186.87 64.76 -110.33
N ARG A 469 -186.22 65.40 -109.36
CA ARG A 469 -186.62 66.73 -108.84
C ARG A 469 -186.58 67.78 -109.95
N ASP A 470 -185.52 67.80 -110.74
CA ASP A 470 -185.29 68.83 -111.77
C ASP A 470 -186.24 68.64 -112.97
N GLY A 471 -186.54 67.38 -113.35
CA GLY A 471 -187.62 67.07 -114.30
C GLY A 471 -189.00 67.51 -113.80
N TYR A 472 -189.28 67.32 -112.50
CA TYR A 472 -190.53 67.80 -111.88
C TYR A 472 -190.62 69.34 -111.87
N HIS A 473 -189.50 70.04 -111.65
CA HIS A 473 -189.45 71.50 -111.76
C HIS A 473 -189.71 72.00 -113.20
N GLN A 474 -189.14 71.34 -114.22
CA GLN A 474 -189.37 71.69 -115.62
C GLN A 474 -190.84 71.49 -116.01
N LEU A 475 -191.44 70.35 -115.63
CA LEU A 475 -192.87 70.07 -115.86
C LEU A 475 -193.77 71.13 -115.18
N ARG A 476 -193.37 71.62 -114.01
CA ARG A 476 -194.08 72.66 -113.25
C ARG A 476 -193.93 74.07 -113.86
N GLN A 477 -192.86 74.35 -114.59
CA GLN A 477 -192.60 75.68 -115.17
C GLN A 477 -193.42 75.99 -116.42
N VAL A 478 -193.72 75.01 -117.27
CA VAL A 478 -194.45 75.22 -118.54
C VAL A 478 -195.97 75.38 -118.33
N LEU A 479 -196.51 74.79 -117.25
CA LEU A 479 -197.97 74.74 -117.00
C LEU A 479 -198.62 76.06 -116.53
N HIS A 480 -197.86 77.15 -116.30
CA HIS A 480 -198.37 78.34 -115.60
C HIS A 480 -198.41 79.66 -116.40
N GLY A 481 -198.87 79.57 -117.65
CA GLY A 481 -199.41 80.72 -118.38
C GLY A 481 -200.02 80.32 -119.72
N ARG A 482 -201.35 80.26 -119.90
CA ARG A 482 -202.51 80.61 -119.05
C ARG A 482 -203.67 79.64 -119.37
N PRO A 483 -204.79 79.60 -118.61
CA PRO A 483 -204.99 79.89 -117.18
C PRO A 483 -205.49 78.62 -116.43
N ALA A 484 -205.54 78.54 -115.10
CA ALA A 484 -205.07 79.46 -114.07
C ALA A 484 -203.90 78.97 -113.18
N GLY A 485 -203.36 77.73 -113.21
CA GLY A 485 -203.73 76.50 -113.91
C GLY A 485 -203.49 75.29 -113.00
N VAL A 486 -204.49 74.98 -112.17
CA VAL A 486 -204.29 74.24 -110.90
C VAL A 486 -204.93 72.85 -110.90
N SER A 487 -204.09 71.83 -110.67
CA SER A 487 -204.41 70.58 -109.96
C SER A 487 -203.07 70.03 -109.40
N VAL A 488 -202.93 69.47 -108.19
CA VAL A 488 -203.85 68.92 -107.18
C VAL A 488 -204.46 67.56 -107.56
N VAL A 489 -203.71 66.49 -107.25
CA VAL A 489 -204.00 65.49 -106.20
C VAL A 489 -202.66 65.00 -105.65
#